data_AF-A0A109JDT1-F1
#
_entry.id   AF-A0A109JDT1-F1
#
_cell.length_a   1.000
_cell.length_b   1.000
_cell.length_c   1.000
_cell.angle_alpha   90.00
_cell.angle_beta   90.00
_cell.angle_gamma   90.00
#
_symmetry.space_group_name_H-M   'P 1'
#
loop_
_entity.id
_entity.type
_entity.pdbx_description
1 polymer ?
#
loop_
_entity_poly.entity_id
_entity_poly.type
_entity_poly.pdbx_seq_one_letter_code
_entity_poly.pdbx_strand_id
1 'polypeptide(L)' 'MTDTIAPQLIFTLNIAWEIASQESPDYDLVVYFIQQALRAAQEEALRHGVIVDFEQKSELQ' A
#
# COMPACT_ATOMS: atom_id res chain seq x y z
N MET A 1 -7.25 -10.54 -18.14
CA MET A 1 -7.79 -10.62 -16.76
C MET A 1 -6.81 -9.93 -15.82
N THR A 2 -6.56 -8.65 -16.03
CA THR A 2 -5.46 -7.90 -15.36
C THR A 2 -5.94 -6.58 -14.78
N ASP A 3 -7.12 -6.10 -15.18
CA ASP A 3 -7.65 -4.79 -14.75
C ASP A 3 -8.15 -4.78 -13.30
N THR A 4 -8.30 -5.95 -12.66
CA THR A 4 -8.80 -6.06 -11.29
C THR A 4 -7.71 -6.06 -10.22
N ILE A 5 -6.43 -6.13 -10.59
CA ILE A 5 -5.34 -6.40 -9.63
C ILE A 5 -5.01 -5.16 -8.78
N ALA A 6 -4.99 -3.96 -9.39
CA ALA A 6 -4.59 -2.74 -8.68
C ALA A 6 -5.59 -2.29 -7.60
N PRO A 7 -6.92 -2.22 -7.86
CA PRO A 7 -7.88 -1.84 -6.82
C PRO A 7 -7.94 -2.84 -5.66
N GLN A 8 -7.82 -4.14 -5.96
CA GLN A 8 -7.80 -5.20 -4.94
C GLN A 8 -6.55 -5.14 -4.08
N LEU A 9 -5.40 -4.83 -4.68
CA LEU A 9 -4.14 -4.63 -3.97
C LEU A 9 -4.21 -3.42 -3.04
N ILE A 10 -4.72 -2.29 -3.52
CA ILE A 10 -4.93 -1.06 -2.72
C ILE A 10 -5.82 -1.36 -1.51
N PHE A 11 -6.95 -2.02 -1.76
CA PHE A 11 -7.87 -2.41 -0.69
C PHE A 11 -7.17 -3.29 0.36
N THR A 12 -6.42 -4.30 -0.09
CA THR A 12 -5.71 -5.24 0.79
C THR A 12 -4.67 -4.54 1.65
N LEU A 13 -3.91 -3.60 1.08
CA LEU A 13 -2.88 -2.84 1.79
C LEU A 13 -3.47 -1.85 2.81
N ASN A 14 -4.63 -1.24 2.49
CA ASN A 14 -5.36 -0.40 3.45
C ASN A 14 -5.86 -1.20 4.67
N ILE A 15 -6.42 -2.40 4.45
CA ILE A 15 -6.86 -3.28 5.54
C ILE A 15 -5.67 -3.74 6.39
N ALA A 16 -4.54 -4.08 5.76
CA ALA A 16 -3.32 -4.44 6.48
C ALA A 16 -2.83 -3.30 7.37
N TRP A 17 -2.93 -2.04 6.92
CA TRP A 17 -2.60 -0.87 7.74
C TRP A 17 -3.52 -0.77 8.95
N GLU A 18 -4.84 -0.85 8.75
CA GLU A 18 -5.81 -0.72 9.83
C GLU A 18 -5.60 -1.78 10.92
N ILE A 19 -5.34 -3.04 10.53
CA ILE A 19 -5.03 -4.11 11.48
C ILE A 19 -3.73 -3.81 12.23
N ALA A 20 -2.68 -3.40 11.52
CA ALA A 20 -1.41 -3.05 12.14
C ALA A 20 -1.52 -1.90 13.15
N SER A 21 -2.37 -0.91 12.87
CA SER A 21 -2.59 0.24 13.76
C SER A 21 -3.19 -0.12 15.12
N GLN A 22 -3.79 -1.31 15.23
CA GLN A 22 -4.39 -1.81 16.46
C GLN A 22 -3.46 -2.74 17.25
N GLU A 23 -2.37 -3.21 16.63
CA GLU A 23 -1.43 -4.16 17.20
C GLU A 23 -0.11 -3.45 17.56
N SER A 24 0.02 -3.02 18.82
CA SER A 24 1.30 -2.57 19.39
C SER A 24 2.17 -3.79 19.73
N PRO A 25 3.50 -3.80 19.47
CA PRO A 25 4.38 -2.63 19.30
C PRO A 25 5.00 -2.43 17.89
N ASP A 26 4.73 -3.33 16.93
CA ASP A 26 5.43 -3.34 15.64
C ASP A 26 4.77 -2.46 14.56
N TYR A 27 3.90 -1.52 14.96
CA TYR A 27 3.14 -0.64 14.07
C TYR A 27 4.03 0.02 12.99
N ASP A 28 5.15 0.60 13.40
CA ASP A 28 6.08 1.29 12.49
C ASP A 28 6.68 0.33 11.45
N LEU A 29 6.98 -0.91 11.84
CA LEU A 29 7.52 -1.93 10.96
C LEU A 29 6.49 -2.39 9.93
N VAL A 30 5.23 -2.52 10.34
CA VAL A 30 4.16 -2.92 9.43
C VAL A 30 3.81 -1.79 8.45
N VAL A 31 3.75 -0.54 8.92
CA VAL A 31 3.60 0.64 8.06
C VAL A 31 4.72 0.70 7.03
N TYR A 32 5.97 0.45 7.46
CA TYR A 32 7.11 0.38 6.55
C TYR A 32 6.93 -0.68 5.46
N PHE A 33 6.51 -1.91 5.81
CA PHE A 33 6.27 -2.95 4.81
C PHE A 33 5.15 -2.60 3.82
N ILE A 34 4.09 -1.95 4.29
CA ILE A 34 2.99 -1.49 3.42
C ILE A 34 3.48 -0.44 2.43
N GLN A 35 4.29 0.52 2.89
CA GLN A 35 4.88 1.53 2.02
C GLN A 35 5.80 0.90 0.96
N GLN A 36 6.61 -0.11 1.32
CA GLN A 36 7.46 -0.83 0.37
C GLN A 36 6.62 -1.57 -0.69
N ALA A 37 5.54 -2.23 -0.28
CA ALA A 37 4.65 -2.94 -1.20
C ALA A 37 3.95 -1.98 -2.18
N LEU A 38 3.48 -0.83 -1.71
CA LEU A 38 2.89 0.22 -2.55
C LEU A 38 3.90 0.76 -3.57
N ARG A 39 5.14 1.03 -3.14
CA ARG A 39 6.21 1.49 -4.04
C ARG A 39 6.52 0.45 -5.13
N ALA A 40 6.68 -0.82 -4.76
CA ALA A 40 6.94 -1.89 -5.71
C ALA A 40 5.80 -2.03 -6.74
N ALA A 41 4.55 -1.90 -6.30
CA ALA A 41 3.39 -1.90 -7.19
C ALA A 41 3.37 -0.70 -8.14
N GLN A 42 3.75 0.49 -7.66
CA GLN A 42 3.85 1.70 -8.48
C GLN A 42 4.92 1.57 -9.56
N GLU A 43 6.10 1.07 -9.19
CA GLU A 43 7.20 0.86 -10.11
C GLU A 43 6.83 -0.14 -11.21
N GLU A 44 6.16 -1.24 -10.85
CA GLU A 44 5.69 -2.21 -11.83
C GLU A 44 4.61 -1.60 -12.72
N ALA A 45 3.61 -0.91 -12.16
CA ALA A 45 2.59 -0.22 -12.96
C ALA A 45 3.21 0.74 -13.98
N LEU A 46 4.23 1.52 -13.57
CA LEU A 46 4.94 2.44 -14.44
C LEU A 46 5.66 1.71 -15.59
N ARG A 47 6.27 0.54 -15.34
CA ARG A 47 6.88 -0.30 -16.41
C ARG A 47 5.86 -0.73 -17.47
N HIS A 48 4.60 -0.90 -17.07
CA HIS A 48 3.48 -1.21 -17.97
C HIS A 48 2.79 0.05 -18.54
N GLY A 49 3.32 1.25 -18.28
CA GLY A 49 2.77 2.51 -18.76
C GLY A 49 1.53 3.01 -18.00
N VAL A 50 1.26 2.45 -16.82
CA VAL A 50 0.12 2.80 -15.97
C VAL A 50 0.58 3.71 -14.84
N ILE A 51 -0.02 4.90 -14.72
CA ILE A 51 0.22 5.81 -13.61
C ILE A 51 -0.79 5.50 -12.52
N VAL A 52 -0.30 5.10 -11.34
CA VAL A 52 -1.11 4.90 -10.15
C VAL A 52 -0.69 5.91 -9.10
N ASP A 53 -1.65 6.72 -8.65
CA ASP A 53 -1.45 7.63 -7.53
C ASP A 53 -2.03 6.99 -6.26
N PHE A 54 -1.22 6.94 -5.21
CA PHE A 54 -1.65 6.46 -3.91
C PHE A 54 -1.61 7.66 -2.97
N GLU A 55 -2.74 7.97 -2.32
CA GLU A 55 -2.71 8.92 -1.21
C GLU A 55 -1.80 8.36 -0.12
N GLN A 56 -0.59 8.91 0.00
CA GLN A 56 0.22 8.69 1.18
C GLN A 56 -0.55 9.28 2.35
N LYS A 57 -1.10 8.41 3.20
CA LYS A 57 -1.50 8.80 4.54
C LYS A 57 -0.23 9.22 5.26
N SER A 58 0.05 10.52 5.24
CA SER A 58 1.07 11.13 6.08
C SER A 58 0.80 10.70 7.51
N GLU A 59 1.86 10.34 8.23
CA GLU A 59 1.80 10.03 9.65
C GLU A 59 0.89 11.06 10.33
N LEU A 60 -0.14 10.55 11.02
CA LEU A 60 -1.09 11.35 11.78
C LEU A 60 -0.29 12.37 12.61
N GLN A 61 -0.53 13.66 12.35
CA GLN A 61 -0.09 14.74 13.23
C GLN A 61 -0.70 14.59 14.62
#